data_AF-A0A1I2VKJ3-F1
#
_entry.id   AF-A0A1I2VKJ3-F1
#
_cell.length_a   1.000
_cell.length_b   1.000
_cell.length_c   1.000
_cell.angle_alpha   90.00
_cell.angle_beta   90.00
_cell.angle_gamma   90.00
#
_symmetry.space_group_name_H-M   'P 1'
#
loop_
_entity.id
_entity.type
_entity.pdbx_description
1 polymer ?
#
loop_
_entity_poly.entity_id
_entity_poly.type
_entity_poly.pdbx_seq_one_letter_code
_entity_poly.pdbx_strand_id
1 'polypeptide(L)'
;MLLLILRLGSVLTVGFEQILLQQPAVGADAAQVLDTFVYYRGVLGGDWGLSTTVGLVKGLIGTVLVIGANRLAKRAGTGGVF
;
A
#
# COMPACT_ATOMS: atom_id res chain seq x y z
N MET A 1 -9.72 18.55 2.05
CA MET A 1 -8.31 18.13 2.26
C MET A 1 -8.15 17.03 3.30
N LEU A 2 -8.89 17.02 4.41
CA LEU A 2 -8.93 15.85 5.33
C LEU A 2 -9.25 14.52 4.60
N LEU A 3 -10.23 14.53 3.68
CA LEU A 3 -10.56 13.38 2.85
C LEU A 3 -9.42 12.94 1.91
N LEU A 4 -8.54 13.87 1.48
CA LEU A 4 -7.38 13.55 0.63
C LEU A 4 -6.37 12.69 1.40
N ILE A 5 -6.08 13.05 2.65
CA ILE A 5 -5.15 12.33 3.52
C ILE A 5 -5.71 10.96 3.90
N LEU A 6 -7.00 10.87 4.24
CA LEU A 6 -7.68 9.60 4.55
C LEU A 6 -7.74 8.66 3.32
N ARG A 7 -8.01 9.20 2.12
CA ARG A 7 -7.97 8.44 0.86
C ARG A 7 -6.56 7.95 0.54
N LEU A 8 -5.53 8.76 0.77
CA LEU A 8 -4.14 8.37 0.53
C LEU A 8 -3.73 7.14 1.36
N GLY A 9 -4.14 7.11 2.65
CA GLY A 9 -3.91 5.96 3.52
C GLY A 9 -4.59 4.69 3.03
N SER A 10 -5.82 4.79 2.50
CA SER A 10 -6.54 3.65 1.93
C SER A 10 -5.88 3.09 0.65
N VAL A 11 -5.27 3.93 -0.19
CA VAL A 11 -4.65 3.47 -1.46
C VAL A 11 -3.45 2.53 -1.21
N LEU A 12 -2.75 2.68 -0.09
CA LEU A 12 -1.62 1.82 0.26
C LEU A 12 -2.03 0.44 0.77
N THR A 13 -3.28 0.24 1.18
CA THR A 13 -3.78 -1.00 1.80
C THR A 13 -4.95 -1.65 1.07
N VAL A 14 -5.57 -0.97 0.10
CA VAL A 14 -6.77 -1.47 -0.58
C VAL A 14 -6.44 -2.55 -1.59
N GLY A 15 -7.31 -3.57 -1.63
CA GLY A 15 -7.39 -4.54 -2.72
C GLY A 15 -6.68 -5.86 -2.46
N PHE A 16 -5.79 -5.96 -1.47
CA PHE A 16 -5.06 -7.21 -1.20
C PHE A 16 -6.00 -8.41 -1.00
N GLU A 17 -6.93 -8.31 -0.04
CA GLU A 17 -7.83 -9.43 0.30
C GLU A 17 -8.72 -9.82 -0.89
N GLN A 18 -9.27 -8.83 -1.58
CA GLN A 18 -10.07 -9.06 -2.78
C GLN A 18 -9.26 -9.75 -3.88
N ILE A 19 -8.05 -9.27 -4.18
CA ILE A 19 -7.19 -9.82 -5.22
C ILE A 19 -6.77 -11.25 -4.85
N LEU A 20 -6.40 -11.49 -3.60
CA LEU A 20 -6.02 -12.81 -3.09
C LEU A 20 -7.17 -13.82 -3.25
N LEU A 21 -8.41 -13.42 -2.92
CA LEU A 21 -9.59 -14.28 -3.05
C LEU A 21 -10.02 -14.50 -4.51
N GLN A 22 -9.78 -13.53 -5.40
CA GLN A 22 -10.12 -13.63 -6.82
C GLN A 22 -9.06 -14.40 -7.63
N GLN A 23 -7.83 -14.46 -7.16
CA GLN A 23 -6.70 -15.05 -7.88
C GLN A 23 -6.93 -16.49 -8.36
N PRO A 24 -7.56 -17.41 -7.61
CA PRO A 24 -7.89 -18.74 -8.13
C PRO A 24 -8.83 -18.72 -9.34
N ALA A 25 -9.70 -17.71 -9.44
CA ALA A 25 -10.69 -17.60 -10.51
C ALA A 25 -10.16 -16.89 -11.77
N VAL A 26 -9.28 -15.89 -11.61
CA VAL A 26 -8.75 -15.09 -12.73
C VAL A 26 -7.32 -15.46 -13.14
N GLY A 27 -6.66 -16.31 -12.35
CA GLY A 27 -5.27 -16.72 -12.56
C GLY A 27 -4.24 -15.74 -12.01
N ALA A 28 -3.02 -16.21 -11.82
CA ALA A 28 -1.92 -15.40 -11.29
C ALA A 28 -1.52 -14.27 -12.23
N ASP A 29 -1.57 -14.47 -13.56
CA ASP A 29 -1.18 -13.43 -14.52
C ASP A 29 -2.04 -12.15 -14.42
N ALA A 30 -3.31 -12.30 -14.04
CA ALA A 30 -4.25 -11.18 -13.89
C ALA A 30 -4.34 -10.63 -12.46
N ALA A 31 -3.96 -11.41 -11.44
CA ALA A 31 -4.13 -11.07 -10.03
C ALA A 31 -2.82 -10.98 -9.24
N GLN A 32 -1.65 -11.22 -9.84
CA GLN A 32 -0.39 -11.12 -9.12
C GLN A 32 0.04 -9.66 -8.98
N VAL A 33 -0.03 -9.17 -7.75
CA VAL A 33 0.51 -7.88 -7.32
C VAL A 33 1.60 -8.09 -6.26
N LEU A 34 2.35 -7.03 -5.96
CA LEU A 34 3.45 -7.07 -4.98
C LEU A 34 3.02 -7.70 -3.64
N ASP A 35 1.86 -7.29 -3.11
CA ASP A 35 1.37 -7.79 -1.82
C ASP A 35 1.05 -9.29 -1.87
N THR A 36 0.40 -9.78 -2.94
CA THR A 36 0.16 -11.23 -3.12
C THR A 36 1.44 -12.01 -3.36
N PHE A 37 2.41 -11.45 -4.09
CA PHE A 37 3.70 -12.11 -4.31
C PHE A 37 4.45 -12.28 -2.98
N VAL A 38 4.51 -11.23 -2.16
CA VAL A 38 5.12 -11.27 -0.82
C VAL A 38 4.37 -12.23 0.10
N TYR A 39 3.05 -12.28 0.01
CA TYR A 39 2.25 -13.25 0.76
C TYR A 39 2.62 -14.70 0.40
N TYR A 40 2.68 -15.05 -0.88
CA TYR A 40 3.03 -16.41 -1.30
C TYR A 40 4.50 -16.78 -1.08
N ARG A 41 5.43 -15.89 -1.42
CA ARG A 41 6.88 -16.19 -1.32
C ARG A 41 7.42 -15.98 0.10
N GLY A 42 6.97 -14.94 0.77
CA GLY A 42 7.47 -14.56 2.09
C GLY A 42 6.72 -15.25 3.22
N VAL A 43 5.40 -15.03 3.30
CA VAL A 43 4.60 -15.55 4.43
C VAL A 43 4.36 -17.06 4.30
N LEU A 44 3.85 -17.52 3.16
CA LEU A 44 3.60 -18.96 2.93
C LEU A 44 4.87 -19.73 2.58
N GLY A 45 5.79 -19.11 1.83
CA GLY A 45 7.05 -19.72 1.41
C GLY A 45 8.16 -19.70 2.46
N GLY A 46 7.95 -19.04 3.61
CA GLY A 46 8.91 -18.99 4.72
C GLY A 46 10.05 -17.97 4.55
N ASP A 47 10.03 -17.14 3.52
CA ASP A 47 10.97 -16.03 3.33
C ASP A 47 10.51 -14.76 4.07
N TRP A 48 10.56 -14.82 5.40
CA TRP A 48 10.17 -13.72 6.27
C TRP A 48 11.03 -12.46 6.07
N GLY A 49 12.28 -12.64 5.63
CA GLY A 49 13.21 -11.54 5.30
C GLY A 49 12.66 -10.70 4.15
N LEU A 50 12.28 -11.35 3.05
CA LEU A 50 11.62 -10.70 1.91
C LEU A 50 10.35 -9.96 2.34
N SER A 51 9.49 -10.60 3.14
CA SER A 51 8.24 -9.96 3.61
C SER A 51 8.50 -8.73 4.46
N THR A 52 9.50 -8.79 5.33
CA THR A 52 9.86 -7.67 6.21
C THR A 52 10.45 -6.51 5.41
N THR A 53 11.39 -6.79 4.51
CA THR A 53 12.03 -5.75 3.68
C THR A 53 11.01 -5.04 2.80
N VAL A 54 10.09 -5.77 2.16
CA VAL A 54 9.04 -5.15 1.34
C VAL A 54 8.08 -4.31 2.20
N GLY A 55 7.70 -4.81 3.38
CA GLY A 55 6.88 -4.05 4.33
C GLY A 55 7.54 -2.72 4.76
N LEU A 56 8.83 -2.74 5.07
CA LEU A 56 9.60 -1.55 5.43
C LEU A 56 9.66 -0.53 4.28
N VAL A 57 9.92 -0.99 3.06
CA VAL A 57 9.95 -0.12 1.86
C VAL A 57 8.58 0.50 1.60
N LYS A 58 7.50 -0.29 1.71
CA LYS A 58 6.12 0.20 1.56
C LYS A 58 5.78 1.27 2.61
N GLY A 59 6.22 1.07 3.86
CA GLY A 59 6.07 2.05 4.92
C GLY A 59 6.83 3.36 4.65
N LEU A 60 8.06 3.27 4.14
CA LEU A 60 8.84 4.45 3.75
C LEU A 60 8.17 5.23 2.63
N ILE A 61 7.74 4.56 1.56
CA ILE A 61 7.03 5.17 0.44
C ILE A 61 5.74 5.83 0.93
N GLY A 62 4.95 5.14 1.76
CA GLY A 62 3.73 5.67 2.34
C GLY A 62 3.98 6.93 3.17
N THR A 63 5.04 6.93 3.98
CA THR A 63 5.42 8.09 4.80
C THR A 63 5.79 9.29 3.94
N VAL A 64 6.60 9.09 2.89
CA VAL A 64 6.97 10.15 1.93
C VAL A 64 5.73 10.70 1.22
N LEU A 65 4.82 9.84 0.79
CA LEU A 65 3.57 10.23 0.15
C LEU A 65 2.68 11.07 1.08
N VAL A 66 2.51 10.66 2.33
CA VAL A 66 1.70 11.40 3.32
C VAL A 66 2.32 12.78 3.60
N ILE A 67 3.64 12.86 3.81
CA ILE A 67 4.32 14.13 4.03
C ILE A 67 4.19 15.04 2.79
N GLY A 68 4.38 14.48 1.59
CA GLY A 68 4.22 15.19 0.32
C GLY A 68 2.80 15.74 0.13
N ALA A 69 1.79 14.90 0.32
CA ALA A 69 0.38 15.29 0.26
C ALA A 69 0.05 16.38 1.28
N ASN A 70 0.56 16.27 2.51
CA ASN A 70 0.37 17.29 3.54
C ASN A 70 1.00 18.63 3.14
N ARG A 71 2.20 18.63 2.57
CA ARG A 71 2.85 19.86 2.07
C ARG A 71 2.09 20.50 0.91
N LEU A 72 1.58 19.70 -0.02
CA LEU A 72 0.76 20.19 -1.13
C LEU A 72 -0.56 20.79 -0.63
N ALA A 73 -1.23 20.13 0.32
CA ALA A 73 -2.45 20.64 0.94
C ALA A 73 -2.24 21.99 1.64
N LYS A 74 -1.13 22.16 2.38
CA LYS A 74 -0.76 23.43 3.01
C LYS A 74 -0.53 24.55 1.98
N ARG A 75 0.15 24.25 0.87
CA ARG A 75 0.38 25.23 -0.22
C ARG A 75 -0.90 25.61 -0.96
N ALA A 76 -1.89 24.71 -1.03
CA ALA A 76 -3.19 24.96 -1.64
C ALA A 76 -4.15 25.78 -0.74
N GLY A 77 -3.69 26.31 0.40
CA GLY A 77 -4.42 27.34 1.16
C GLY A 77 -5.59 26.86 2.03
N THR A 78 -5.71 25.56 2.30
CA THR A 78 -6.70 25.03 3.25
C THR A 78 -5.97 24.32 4.39
N GLY A 79 -6.22 24.77 5.62
CA GLY A 79 -5.50 24.41 6.85
C GLY A 79 -5.10 22.93 6.90
N GLY A 80 -3.78 22.70 6.91
CA GLY A 80 -3.21 21.38 7.17
C GLY A 80 -3.47 20.98 8.62
N VAL A 81 -3.57 19.68 8.87
CA VAL A 81 -3.84 19.13 10.22
C VAL A 81 -2.55 19.06 11.07
N PHE A 82 -1.58 19.93 10.74
CA PHE A 82 -0.48 20.39 11.58
C PHE A 82 -0.10 21.79 11.15
#